data_AF-A0A953MQ85-F1
#
_entry.id   AF-A0A953MQ85-F1
#
_cell.length_a   1.000
_cell.length_b   1.000
_cell.length_c   1.000
_cell.angle_alpha   90.00
_cell.angle_beta   90.00
_cell.angle_gamma   90.00
#
_symmetry.space_group_name_H-M   'P 1'
#
loop_
_entity.id
_entity.type
_entity.pdbx_description
1 polymer ?
#
loop_
_entity_poly.entity_id
_entity_poly.type
_entity_poly.pdbx_seq_one_letter_code
_entity_poly.pdbx_strand_id
1 'polypeptide(L)' 'LAKAINELPNLEIDLNSVQTNILLFKPLKYTVEESIKICKEKGVLFSVGKADLLRAVTHLDVSSDDIDKTITILREVFN' A
#
# COMPACT_ATOMS: atom_id res chain seq x y z
N LEU A 1 -7.51 -2.00 -5.37
CA LEU A 1 -6.48 -1.60 -4.39
C LEU A 1 -6.52 -0.10 -4.03
N ALA A 2 -6.32 0.84 -4.98
CA ALA A 2 -6.26 2.28 -4.68
C ALA A 2 -7.44 2.83 -3.83
N LYS A 3 -8.68 2.47 -4.17
CA LYS A 3 -9.87 2.86 -3.41
C LYS A 3 -9.84 2.37 -1.95
N ALA A 4 -9.45 1.12 -1.73
CA ALA A 4 -9.36 0.54 -0.39
C ALA A 4 -8.26 1.22 0.45
N ILE A 5 -7.15 1.65 -0.18
CA ILE A 5 -6.14 2.47 0.50
C ILE A 5 -6.73 3.81 0.92
N ASN A 6 -7.51 4.45 0.03
CA ASN A 6 -8.15 5.75 0.30
C ASN A 6 -9.23 5.69 1.39
N GLU A 7 -9.78 4.51 1.69
CA GLU A 7 -10.75 4.31 2.77
C GLU A 7 -10.08 4.15 4.15
N LEU A 8 -8.76 3.94 4.21
CA LEU A 8 -8.04 3.72 5.46
C LEU A 8 -7.61 5.05 6.10
N PRO A 9 -8.00 5.34 7.36
CA PRO A 9 -7.75 6.64 7.97
C PRO A 9 -6.27 6.93 8.24
N ASN A 10 -5.44 5.89 8.36
CA ASN A 10 -4.01 6.04 8.60
C ASN A 10 -3.16 5.95 7.31
N LEU A 11 -3.79 6.02 6.14
CA LEU A 11 -3.12 6.10 4.85
C LEU A 11 -3.64 7.30 4.06
N GLU A 12 -2.76 7.92 3.28
CA GLU A 12 -3.12 8.99 2.35
C GLU A 12 -2.67 8.61 0.94
N ILE A 13 -3.53 8.70 -0.06
CA ILE A 13 -3.20 8.40 -1.45
C ILE A 13 -3.73 9.49 -2.37
N ASP A 14 -2.89 9.98 -3.29
CA ASP A 14 -3.36 10.85 -4.35
C ASP A 14 -3.83 10.01 -5.54
N LEU A 15 -5.16 9.84 -5.63
CA LEU A 15 -5.81 9.10 -6.71
C LEU A 15 -5.55 9.70 -8.10
N ASN A 16 -5.20 10.99 -8.21
CA ASN A 16 -4.88 11.63 -9.49
C ASN A 16 -3.48 11.25 -9.98
N SER A 17 -2.60 10.83 -9.08
CA SER A 17 -1.22 10.41 -9.38
C SER A 17 -1.08 8.91 -9.62
N VAL A 18 -2.17 8.15 -9.47
CA VAL A 18 -2.19 6.69 -9.63
C VAL A 18 -1.91 6.31 -11.08
N GLN A 19 -0.86 5.50 -11.28
CA GLN A 19 -0.59 4.87 -12.57
C GLN A 19 -1.13 3.44 -12.60
N THR A 20 -1.37 2.92 -13.80
CA THR A 20 -1.96 1.59 -14.01
C THR A 20 -1.27 0.47 -13.22
N ASN A 21 0.05 0.60 -13.01
CA ASN A 21 0.87 -0.42 -12.34
C ASN A 21 1.55 0.06 -11.06
N ILE A 22 1.40 1.34 -10.69
CA ILE A 22 2.13 1.93 -9.56
C ILE A 22 1.18 2.76 -8.71
N LEU A 23 1.12 2.43 -7.42
CA LEU A 23 0.40 3.19 -6.40
C LEU A 23 1.41 3.79 -5.43
N LEU A 24 1.30 5.10 -5.20
CA LEU A 24 2.07 5.82 -4.21
C LEU A 24 1.14 6.30 -3.10
N PHE A 25 1.44 5.98 -1.86
CA PHE A 25 0.61 6.35 -0.71
C PHE A 25 1.45 6.58 0.54
N LYS A 26 1.01 7.47 1.42
CA LYS A 26 1.71 7.87 2.62
C LYS A 26 1.15 7.14 3.84
N PRO A 27 1.99 6.49 4.66
CA PRO A 27 1.57 6.05 5.97
C PRO A 27 1.53 7.25 6.94
N LEU A 28 0.43 7.38 7.70
CA LEU A 28 0.26 8.45 8.69
C LEU A 28 0.56 7.98 10.12
N LYS A 29 0.42 6.67 10.38
CA LYS A 29 0.61 6.06 11.71
C LYS A 29 2.04 5.59 11.97
N TYR A 30 2.73 5.16 10.94
CA TYR A 30 4.08 4.58 11.01
C TYR A 30 5.00 5.25 9.99
N THR A 31 6.31 5.14 10.19
CA THR A 31 7.27 5.52 9.15
C THR A 31 7.16 4.58 7.94
N VAL A 32 7.71 5.00 6.79
CA VAL A 32 7.77 4.15 5.58
C VAL A 32 8.50 2.84 5.86
N GLU A 33 9.62 2.89 6.58
CA GLU A 33 10.44 1.71 6.88
C GLU A 33 9.71 0.73 7.79
N GLU A 34 9.04 1.22 8.84
CA GLU A 34 8.21 0.38 9.72
C GLU A 34 7.04 -0.24 8.97
N SER A 35 6.37 0.56 8.13
CA SER A 35 5.27 0.10 7.29
C SER A 35 5.70 -1.04 6.36
N ILE A 36 6.84 -0.88 5.67
CA ILE A 36 7.41 -1.92 4.81
C ILE A 36 7.71 -3.18 5.62
N LYS A 37 8.31 -3.03 6.81
CA LYS A 37 8.66 -4.16 7.67
C LYS A 37 7.43 -4.95 8.11
N ILE A 38 6.42 -4.27 8.65
CA ILE A 38 5.18 -4.90 9.16
C ILE A 38 4.42 -5.60 8.02
N CYS A 39 4.28 -4.93 6.87
CA CYS A 39 3.61 -5.54 5.73
C CYS A 39 4.39 -6.74 5.17
N LYS A 40 5.73 -6.67 5.14
CA LYS A 40 6.60 -7.78 4.71
C LYS A 40 6.46 -8.99 5.62
N GLU A 41 6.38 -8.80 6.93
CA GLU A 41 6.14 -9.87 7.90
C GLU A 41 4.79 -10.56 7.69
N LYS A 42 3.81 -9.83 7.17
CA LYS A 42 2.48 -10.36 6.80
C LYS A 42 2.39 -10.91 5.37
N GLY A 43 3.49 -10.86 4.60
CA GLY A 43 3.57 -11.43 3.26
C GLY A 43 3.32 -10.46 2.10
N VAL A 44 3.26 -9.14 2.35
CA VAL A 44 3.11 -8.11 1.32
C VAL A 44 4.37 -7.25 1.23
N LEU A 45 4.93 -7.13 0.03
CA LEU A 45 6.13 -6.35 -0.22
C LEU A 45 5.78 -4.97 -0.79
N PHE A 46 6.22 -3.92 -0.09
CA PHE A 46 6.20 -2.55 -0.58
C PHE A 46 7.63 -2.03 -0.77
N SER A 47 7.81 -1.08 -1.67
CA SER A 47 9.08 -0.37 -1.85
C SER A 47 8.98 1.05 -1.29
N VAL A 48 10.13 1.66 -1.03
CA VAL A 48 10.21 3.10 -0.78
C VAL A 48 9.88 3.85 -2.09
N GLY A 49 8.96 4.80 -2.00
CA GLY A 49 8.58 5.72 -3.07
C GLY A 49 9.39 7.02 -3.01
N LYS A 50 8.80 8.13 -3.49
CA LYS A 50 9.38 9.47 -3.40
C LYS A 50 8.90 10.14 -2.10
N ALA A 51 9.80 10.80 -1.36
CA ALA A 51 9.46 11.69 -0.24
C ALA A 51 8.48 11.06 0.78
N ASP A 52 8.89 10.00 1.47
CA ASP A 52 8.13 9.33 2.54
C ASP A 52 6.82 8.65 2.10
N LEU A 53 6.76 8.24 0.83
CA LEU A 53 5.66 7.43 0.30
C LEU A 53 6.05 5.95 0.22
N LEU A 54 5.07 5.08 0.46
CA LEU A 54 5.10 3.67 0.09
C LEU A 54 4.75 3.53 -1.39
N ARG A 55 5.44 2.61 -2.07
CA ARG A 55 5.16 2.24 -3.46
C ARG A 55 4.68 0.80 -3.52
N ALA A 56 3.45 0.60 -3.99
CA ALA A 56 2.99 -0.70 -4.46
C ALA A 56 3.15 -0.79 -5.97
N VAL A 57 3.71 -1.90 -6.45
CA VAL A 57 3.82 -2.19 -7.87
C VAL A 57 2.89 -3.34 -8.18
N THR A 58 1.85 -3.08 -8.96
CA THR A 58 0.94 -4.09 -9.46
C THR A 58 1.38 -4.46 -10.87
N HIS A 59 2.18 -5.52 -10.99
CA HIS A 59 2.49 -6.12 -12.29
C HIS A 59 1.25 -6.78 -12.90
N LEU A 60 1.28 -7.12 -14.19
CA LEU A 60 0.22 -7.86 -14.87
C LEU A 60 -0.05 -9.24 -14.23
N ASP A 61 0.90 -9.76 -13.46
CA ASP A 61 0.82 -11.05 -12.77
C ASP A 61 0.17 -10.98 -11.37
N VAL A 62 -0.27 -9.79 -10.92
CA VAL A 62 -0.99 -9.67 -9.63
C VAL A 62 -2.42 -10.19 -9.81
N SER A 63 -2.75 -11.25 -9.08
CA SER A 63 -4.10 -11.82 -9.08
C SER A 63 -5.08 -11.01 -8.22
N SER A 64 -6.38 -11.19 -8.44
CA SER A 64 -7.41 -10.61 -7.56
C SER A 64 -7.24 -11.06 -6.11
N ASP A 65 -6.83 -12.31 -5.88
CA ASP A 65 -6.58 -12.85 -4.55
C ASP A 65 -5.42 -12.12 -3.85
N ASP A 66 -4.38 -11.73 -4.58
CA ASP A 66 -3.26 -10.95 -4.04
C ASP A 66 -3.71 -9.53 -3.66
N ILE A 67 -4.63 -8.95 -4.43
CA ILE A 67 -5.24 -7.65 -4.11
C ILE A 67 -6.06 -7.77 -2.82
N ASP A 68 -6.89 -8.79 -2.68
CA ASP A 68 -7.74 -8.98 -1.50
C ASP A 68 -6.92 -9.27 -0.24
N LYS A 69 -5.86 -10.09 -0.34
CA LYS A 69 -4.88 -10.31 0.73
C LYS A 69 -4.20 -9.00 1.13
N THR A 70 -3.77 -8.21 0.14
CA THR A 70 -3.12 -6.91 0.38
C THR A 70 -4.07 -5.96 1.11
N ILE A 71 -5.33 -5.86 0.68
CA ILE A 71 -6.34 -5.01 1.34
C ILE A 71 -6.58 -5.46 2.79
N THR A 72 -6.65 -6.77 3.03
CA THR A 72 -6.83 -7.34 4.36
C THR A 72 -5.67 -6.95 5.29
N ILE A 73 -4.44 -7.13 4.82
CA ILE A 73 -3.23 -6.76 5.59
C ILE A 73 -3.18 -5.25 5.85
N LEU A 74 -3.49 -4.43 4.85
CA LEU A 74 -3.53 -2.97 5.02
C LEU A 74 -4.59 -2.55 6.05
N ARG A 75 -5.76 -3.19 6.06
CA ARG A 75 -6.78 -2.98 7.09
C ARG A 75 -6.29 -3.39 8.48
N GLU A 76 -5.61 -4.52 8.61
CA GLU A 76 -5.07 -4.93 9.92
C GLU A 76 -4.01 -3.97 10.47
N VAL A 77 -3.20 -3.36 9.61
CA VAL A 77 -2.07 -2.51 10.02
C VAL A 77 -2.49 -1.05 10.18
N PHE A 78 -3.33 -0.54 9.28
CA PHE A 78 -3.63 0.88 9.12
C PHE A 78 -5.10 1.27 9.33
N ASN A 79 -5.98 0.36 9.72
CA ASN A 79 -7.33 0.73 10.19
C ASN A 79 -7.28 1.31 11.62
#